data_AF-A0A9E3XGQ4-F1
#
_entry.id   AF-A0A9E3XGQ4-F1
#
_cell.length_a   1.000
_cell.length_b   1.000
_cell.length_c   1.000
_cell.angle_alpha   90.00
_cell.angle_beta   90.00
_cell.angle_gamma   90.00
#
_symmetry.space_group_name_H-M   'P 1'
#
loop_
_entity.id
_entity.type
_entity.pdbx_description
1 polymer ?
#
loop_
_entity_poly.entity_id
_entity_poly.type
_entity_poly.pdbx_seq_one_letter_code
_entity_poly.pdbx_strand_id
1 'polypeptide(L)'
;MYDVNIAADTAAGKRSRKGLGDGESARTLLRRQRLERETDAPRSAEKQSLNPVLFTFLKDLQATEINLLNARLVQQKYAKKEYIYLPYDNSEKVCFIIHGNVEVGYLDESGRELSIDILGPGEAFGALLGRDLTGGFARSIDKAVLAVLSKDDFAELLERHPRFALRIIALMNQRLNILEAKLRNLVFSDVKTRICKLLLTLFQKSGDRRSGLIKIPLTHQDIANLVASSRETASLHLSELKKSGIIAYERKRIRIRALAELERF
;
A
#
# COMPACT_ATOMS: atom_id res chain seq x y z
N MET A 1 18.83 -2.69 -28.02
CA MET A 1 18.15 -1.40 -28.25
C MET A 1 16.81 -1.76 -28.88
N TYR A 2 15.80 -2.04 -28.07
CA TYR A 2 14.46 -2.40 -28.54
C TYR A 2 13.52 -1.30 -28.10
N ASP A 3 13.14 -0.45 -29.06
CA ASP A 3 12.00 0.47 -28.94
C ASP A 3 10.71 -0.34 -29.01
N VAL A 4 9.96 -0.36 -27.91
CA VAL A 4 8.58 -0.86 -27.91
C VAL A 4 7.67 0.36 -27.98
N ASN A 5 7.34 0.71 -29.22
CA ASN A 5 6.35 1.72 -29.57
C ASN A 5 4.96 1.14 -29.29
N ILE A 6 4.35 1.47 -28.15
CA ILE A 6 2.94 1.14 -27.88
C ILE A 6 2.09 2.32 -28.34
N ALA A 7 1.61 2.22 -29.58
CA ALA A 7 0.57 3.07 -30.10
C ALA A 7 -0.70 2.90 -29.27
N ALA A 8 -1.19 4.02 -28.74
CA ALA A 8 -2.48 4.12 -28.07
C ALA A 8 -3.59 4.01 -29.13
N ASP A 9 -4.26 2.86 -29.19
CA ASP A 9 -5.46 2.70 -30.00
C ASP A 9 -6.68 3.14 -29.19
N THR A 10 -7.28 4.24 -29.64
CA THR A 10 -8.39 4.95 -28.97
C THR A 10 -9.69 4.48 -29.61
N ALA A 11 -10.25 3.36 -29.12
CA ALA A 11 -11.58 2.92 -29.52
C ALA A 11 -12.65 3.50 -28.58
N ALA A 12 -13.21 4.64 -29.00
CA ALA A 12 -14.35 5.30 -28.37
C ALA A 12 -15.63 4.44 -28.45
N GLY A 13 -15.97 3.77 -27.36
CA GLY A 13 -17.28 3.13 -27.16
C GLY A 13 -18.24 4.05 -26.39
N LYS A 14 -19.03 4.87 -27.11
CA LYS A 14 -20.19 5.59 -26.55
C LYS A 14 -21.20 4.58 -25.98
N ARG A 15 -21.32 4.45 -24.65
CA ARG A 15 -22.53 3.93 -24.00
C ARG A 15 -22.87 4.68 -22.71
N SER A 16 -24.01 5.38 -22.80
CA SER A 16 -24.99 5.67 -21.75
C SER A 16 -24.53 6.39 -20.47
N ARG A 17 -24.62 7.73 -20.49
CA ARG A 17 -24.76 8.53 -19.27
C ARG A 17 -26.13 8.28 -18.66
N LYS A 18 -26.21 7.52 -17.57
CA LYS A 18 -27.35 7.59 -16.65
C LYS A 18 -26.93 7.26 -15.22
N GLY A 19 -26.80 8.33 -14.43
CA GLY A 19 -27.00 8.39 -12.97
C GLY A 19 -25.99 7.68 -12.07
N LEU A 20 -25.13 8.46 -11.41
CA LEU A 20 -24.51 8.23 -10.08
C LEU A 20 -23.65 9.49 -9.85
N GLY A 21 -24.14 10.50 -9.13
CA GLY A 21 -24.22 10.53 -7.67
C GLY A 21 -23.05 11.38 -7.16
N ASP A 22 -23.35 12.48 -6.46
CA ASP A 22 -22.42 13.53 -6.04
C ASP A 22 -21.13 12.99 -5.41
N GLY A 23 -20.08 12.87 -6.23
CA GLY A 23 -18.72 12.62 -5.79
C GLY A 23 -17.90 13.88 -6.09
N GLU A 24 -17.26 14.44 -5.07
CA GLU A 24 -16.29 15.51 -5.22
C GLU A 24 -15.24 15.05 -6.25
N SER A 25 -15.11 15.75 -7.38
CA SER A 25 -14.19 15.36 -8.47
C SER A 25 -12.78 15.15 -7.91
N ALA A 26 -12.05 14.15 -8.42
CA ALA A 26 -10.66 13.86 -8.03
C ALA A 26 -9.82 15.13 -7.90
N ARG A 27 -9.98 16.07 -8.84
CA ARG A 27 -9.26 17.36 -8.84
C ARG A 27 -9.55 18.23 -7.62
N THR A 28 -10.78 18.22 -7.12
CA THR A 28 -11.19 19.01 -5.96
C THR A 28 -10.68 18.38 -4.66
N LEU A 29 -10.77 17.04 -4.53
CA LEU A 29 -10.17 16.30 -3.42
C LEU A 29 -8.64 16.49 -3.36
N LEU A 30 -7.97 16.37 -4.51
CA LEU A 30 -6.53 16.57 -4.66
C LEU A 30 -6.13 18.00 -4.26
N ARG A 31 -6.89 19.02 -4.70
CA ARG A 31 -6.60 20.43 -4.39
C ARG A 31 -6.76 20.72 -2.90
N ARG A 32 -7.83 20.22 -2.26
CA ARG A 32 -8.08 20.45 -0.83
C ARG A 32 -7.02 19.78 0.04
N GLN A 33 -6.70 18.51 -0.22
CA GLN A 33 -5.72 17.79 0.57
C GLN A 33 -4.28 18.28 0.34
N ARG A 34 -3.97 18.80 -0.86
CA ARG A 34 -2.69 19.46 -1.11
C ARG A 34 -2.55 20.74 -0.29
N LEU A 35 -3.60 21.56 -0.24
CA LEU A 35 -3.61 22.79 0.57
C LEU A 35 -3.48 22.48 2.07
N GLU A 36 -4.14 21.43 2.57
CA GLU A 36 -4.02 20.98 3.97
C GLU A 36 -2.61 20.48 4.32
N ARG A 37 -1.84 19.96 3.33
CA ARG A 37 -0.43 19.57 3.52
C ARG A 37 0.55 20.72 3.42
N GLU A 38 0.35 21.66 2.49
CA GLU A 38 1.27 22.80 2.29
C GLU A 38 1.25 23.76 3.51
N THR A 39 0.19 23.72 4.33
CA THR A 39 0.12 24.46 5.60
C THR A 39 0.89 23.85 6.77
N ASP A 40 1.37 22.60 6.67
CA ASP A 40 2.17 21.97 7.73
C ASP A 40 3.66 22.35 7.59
N ALA A 41 4.18 23.10 8.58
CA ALA A 41 5.60 23.39 8.77
C ALA A 41 6.48 22.11 8.72
N PRO A 42 7.79 22.20 8.38
CA PRO A 42 8.65 21.04 8.25
C PRO A 42 8.58 20.14 9.48
N ARG A 43 8.04 18.93 9.28
CA ARG A 43 7.84 17.93 10.35
C ARG A 43 9.18 17.61 10.97
N SER A 44 9.31 17.90 12.26
CA SER A 44 10.53 17.81 13.07
C SER A 44 11.29 16.50 12.82
N ALA A 45 12.54 16.63 12.36
CA ALA A 45 13.44 15.52 12.11
C ALA A 45 14.03 14.99 13.44
N GLU A 46 13.34 14.05 14.08
CA GLU A 46 13.99 13.18 15.06
C GLU A 46 14.90 12.18 14.30
N LYS A 47 16.13 11.98 14.79
CA LYS A 47 17.06 11.00 14.20
C LYS A 47 16.67 9.60 14.66
N GLN A 48 15.84 8.92 13.88
CA GLN A 48 15.57 7.50 14.07
C GLN A 48 16.19 6.71 12.91
N SER A 49 17.05 5.75 13.25
CA SER A 49 17.90 5.00 12.33
C SER A 49 17.16 3.80 11.72
N LEU A 50 17.39 3.52 10.44
CA LEU A 50 17.02 2.22 9.87
C LEU A 50 17.87 1.15 10.54
N ASN A 51 17.19 0.14 11.09
CA ASN A 51 17.85 -1.01 11.71
C ASN A 51 17.76 -2.22 10.76
N PRO A 52 18.87 -2.93 10.49
CA PRO A 52 18.88 -4.13 9.64
C PRO A 52 18.02 -5.30 10.17
N VAL A 53 17.60 -5.27 11.44
CA VAL A 53 16.60 -6.19 11.98
C VAL A 53 15.23 -5.95 11.36
N LEU A 54 14.86 -4.68 11.16
CA LEU A 54 13.57 -4.28 10.61
C LEU A 54 13.56 -4.34 9.08
N PHE A 55 14.64 -3.89 8.45
CA PHE A 55 14.76 -3.87 6.99
C PHE A 55 15.68 -5.00 6.54
N THR A 56 15.10 -6.14 6.19
CA THR A 56 15.86 -7.36 5.84
C THR A 56 16.78 -7.18 4.65
N PHE A 57 16.46 -6.25 3.74
CA PHE A 57 17.32 -5.90 2.60
C PHE A 57 18.58 -5.12 2.99
N LEU A 58 18.70 -4.65 4.25
CA LEU A 58 19.90 -4.00 4.80
C LEU A 58 20.86 -4.99 5.50
N LYS A 59 20.51 -6.27 5.64
CA LYS A 59 21.26 -7.21 6.51
C LYS A 59 22.72 -7.45 6.14
N ASP A 60 23.09 -7.29 4.87
CA ASP A 60 24.48 -7.50 4.42
C ASP A 60 25.26 -6.20 4.22
N LEU A 61 24.66 -5.06 4.57
CA LEU A 61 25.38 -3.80 4.61
C LEU A 61 26.29 -3.77 5.84
N GLN A 62 27.50 -3.26 5.65
CA GLN A 62 28.40 -2.95 6.73
C GLN A 62 27.82 -1.82 7.59
N ALA A 63 28.21 -1.77 8.87
CA ALA A 63 27.76 -0.72 9.78
C ALA A 63 28.08 0.70 9.27
N THR A 64 29.19 0.86 8.56
CA THR A 64 29.59 2.10 7.89
C THR A 64 28.60 2.55 6.81
N GLU A 65 28.11 1.61 6.00
CA GLU A 65 27.14 1.86 4.93
C GLU A 65 25.76 2.19 5.50
N ILE A 66 25.35 1.49 6.57
CA ILE A 66 24.10 1.78 7.30
C ILE A 66 24.16 3.17 7.95
N ASN A 67 25.32 3.57 8.49
CA ASN A 67 25.50 4.90 9.08
C ASN A 67 25.43 6.01 8.03
N LEU A 68 26.02 5.79 6.85
CA LEU A 68 25.93 6.70 5.71
C LEU A 68 24.48 6.89 5.25
N LEU A 69 23.72 5.79 5.13
CA LEU A 69 22.30 5.83 4.81
C LEU A 69 21.53 6.60 5.90
N ASN A 70 21.74 6.28 7.17
CA ASN A 70 21.07 6.93 8.29
C ASN A 70 21.35 8.43 8.40
N ALA A 71 22.51 8.90 7.94
CA ALA A 71 22.86 10.32 7.95
C ALA A 71 22.02 11.16 6.96
N ARG A 72 21.47 10.52 5.91
CA ARG A 72 20.71 11.18 4.84
C ARG A 72 19.19 11.04 4.99
N LEU A 73 18.72 10.28 5.99
CA LEU A 73 17.31 10.04 6.19
C LEU A 73 16.65 11.16 7.00
N VAL A 74 15.44 11.50 6.58
CA VAL A 74 14.55 12.40 7.32
C VAL A 74 13.35 11.62 7.82
N GLN A 75 13.11 11.66 9.13
CA GLN A 75 11.93 11.04 9.72
C GLN A 75 10.70 11.91 9.48
N GLN A 76 9.59 11.29 9.08
CA GLN A 76 8.30 11.94 8.91
C GLN A 76 7.22 11.13 9.62
N LYS A 77 6.36 11.84 10.37
CA LYS A 77 5.23 11.27 11.11
C LYS A 77 3.93 11.60 10.35
N TYR A 78 3.02 10.64 10.32
CA TYR A 78 1.72 10.77 9.66
C TYR A 78 0.60 10.32 10.61
N ALA A 79 -0.48 11.10 10.64
CA ALA A 79 -1.72 10.75 11.32
C ALA A 79 -2.47 9.65 10.58
N LYS A 80 -3.41 8.96 11.23
CA LYS A 80 -4.22 7.93 10.59
C LYS A 80 -5.02 8.52 9.40
N LYS A 81 -5.05 7.80 8.26
CA LYS A 81 -5.73 8.18 7.01
C LYS A 81 -5.14 9.40 6.32
N GLU A 82 -3.95 9.80 6.71
CA GLU A 82 -3.24 10.89 6.08
C GLU A 82 -2.49 10.37 4.84
N TYR A 83 -2.62 11.07 3.72
CA TYR A 83 -1.86 10.74 2.52
C TYR A 83 -0.40 11.16 2.68
N ILE A 84 0.51 10.33 2.18
CA ILE A 84 1.96 10.56 2.12
C ILE A 84 2.33 11.23 0.78
N TYR A 85 1.74 10.77 -0.32
CA TYR A 85 1.75 11.44 -1.62
C TYR A 85 0.45 11.14 -2.37
N LEU A 86 0.10 12.02 -3.30
CA LEU A 86 -1.07 11.94 -4.15
C LEU A 86 -0.64 11.86 -5.62
N PRO A 87 -1.55 11.52 -6.54
CA PRO A 87 -1.26 11.57 -7.97
C PRO A 87 -0.68 12.91 -8.38
N TYR A 88 0.33 12.87 -9.25
CA TYR A 88 1.00 14.06 -9.80
C TYR A 88 1.71 14.92 -8.74
N ASP A 89 1.85 14.42 -7.52
CA ASP A 89 2.78 14.97 -6.55
C ASP A 89 4.20 14.65 -7.04
N ASN A 90 5.03 15.68 -7.25
CA ASN A 90 6.41 15.50 -7.73
C ASN A 90 7.35 15.03 -6.62
N SER A 91 6.81 14.20 -5.71
CA SER A 91 7.51 13.67 -4.56
C SER A 91 8.46 12.55 -5.00
N GLU A 92 9.64 12.93 -5.47
CA GLU A 92 10.72 12.00 -5.81
C GLU A 92 11.45 11.49 -4.56
N LYS A 93 10.71 10.78 -3.70
CA LYS A 93 11.23 10.28 -2.42
C LYS A 93 11.00 8.79 -2.26
N VAL A 94 11.98 8.12 -1.66
CA VAL A 94 11.89 6.73 -1.21
C VAL A 94 11.54 6.74 0.26
N CYS A 95 10.47 6.04 0.62
CA CYS A 95 9.95 5.99 1.98
C CYS A 95 10.16 4.59 2.57
N PHE A 96 10.66 4.52 3.80
CA PHE A 96 10.88 3.31 4.57
C PHE A 96 9.96 3.31 5.79
N ILE A 97 9.16 2.26 5.95
CA ILE A 97 8.17 2.19 7.04
C ILE A 97 8.86 1.70 8.31
N ILE A 98 8.98 2.58 9.31
CA ILE A 98 9.50 2.24 10.64
C ILE A 98 8.35 1.74 11.53
N HIS A 99 7.20 2.41 11.46
CA HIS A 99 6.02 2.07 12.25
C HIS A 99 4.74 2.36 11.46
N GLY A 100 3.69 1.61 11.78
CA GLY A 100 2.37 1.74 11.18
C GLY A 100 2.24 0.98 9.86
N ASN A 101 1.12 1.20 9.18
CA ASN A 101 0.78 0.57 7.92
C ASN A 101 0.44 1.63 6.87
N VAL A 102 0.90 1.42 5.64
CA VAL A 102 0.69 2.31 4.50
C VAL A 102 0.00 1.55 3.37
N GLU A 103 -1.13 2.06 2.94
CA GLU A 103 -1.81 1.67 1.73
C GLU A 103 -1.19 2.37 0.53
N VAL A 104 -0.90 1.62 -0.53
CA VAL A 104 -0.45 2.16 -1.82
C VAL A 104 -1.42 1.74 -2.91
N GLY A 105 -1.72 2.66 -3.82
CA GLY A 105 -2.76 2.43 -4.81
C GLY A 105 -2.76 3.45 -5.93
N TYR A 106 -3.84 3.44 -6.70
CA TYR A 106 -4.11 4.39 -7.78
C TYR A 106 -5.45 5.09 -7.56
N LEU A 107 -5.55 6.33 -8.01
CA LEU A 107 -6.82 7.03 -8.15
C LEU A 107 -7.24 7.03 -9.62
N ASP A 108 -8.52 6.76 -9.89
CA ASP A 108 -9.08 7.03 -11.20
C ASP A 108 -9.46 8.52 -11.38
N GLU A 109 -9.89 8.91 -12.58
CA GLU A 109 -10.29 10.29 -12.89
C GLU A 109 -11.48 10.80 -12.05
N SER A 110 -12.28 9.89 -11.49
CA SER A 110 -13.40 10.20 -10.60
C SER A 110 -13.00 10.27 -9.13
N GLY A 111 -11.75 9.91 -8.79
CA GLY A 111 -11.21 9.93 -7.43
C GLY A 111 -11.45 8.62 -6.68
N ARG A 112 -11.88 7.56 -7.37
CA ARG A 112 -12.03 6.24 -6.75
C ARG A 112 -10.67 5.62 -6.54
N GLU A 113 -10.47 5.06 -5.35
CA GLU A 113 -9.26 4.38 -4.93
C GLU A 113 -9.26 2.92 -5.38
N LEU A 114 -8.17 2.51 -6.03
CA LEU A 114 -7.79 1.11 -6.18
C LEU A 114 -6.56 0.84 -5.34
N SER A 115 -6.69 -0.02 -4.33
CA SER A 115 -5.58 -0.36 -3.44
C SER A 115 -4.80 -1.53 -4.02
N ILE A 116 -3.50 -1.31 -4.24
CA ILE A 116 -2.60 -2.33 -4.78
C ILE A 116 -1.97 -3.14 -3.65
N ASP A 117 -1.58 -2.48 -2.55
CA ASP A 117 -1.01 -3.19 -1.40
C ASP A 117 -1.17 -2.45 -0.07
N ILE A 118 -0.99 -3.20 1.02
CA ILE A 118 -0.74 -2.68 2.36
C ILE A 118 0.66 -3.08 2.78
N LEU A 119 1.48 -2.06 2.99
CA LEU A 119 2.87 -2.18 3.39
C LEU A 119 3.01 -1.91 4.89
N GLY A 120 3.81 -2.72 5.56
CA GLY A 120 4.06 -2.64 7.00
C GLY A 120 5.52 -2.27 7.35
N PRO A 121 5.86 -2.31 8.65
CA PRO A 121 7.21 -2.04 9.12
C PRO A 121 8.25 -2.94 8.45
N GLY A 122 9.37 -2.36 8.00
CA GLY A 122 10.42 -3.07 7.27
C GLY A 122 10.29 -3.03 5.75
N GLU A 123 9.19 -2.48 5.22
CA GLU A 123 8.97 -2.32 3.79
C GLU A 123 9.30 -0.90 3.30
N ALA A 124 9.62 -0.79 2.00
CA ALA A 124 9.93 0.48 1.34
C ALA A 124 8.95 0.80 0.21
N PHE A 125 8.68 2.06 -0.11
CA PHE A 125 7.81 2.47 -1.22
C PHE A 125 8.17 3.88 -1.74
N GLY A 126 7.38 4.41 -2.67
CA GLY A 126 7.64 5.69 -3.33
C GLY A 126 8.46 5.52 -4.61
N ALA A 127 9.25 6.55 -4.94
CA ALA A 127 10.00 6.69 -6.19
C ALA A 127 11.26 5.79 -6.22
N LEU A 128 11.07 4.47 -6.11
CA LEU A 128 12.12 3.50 -6.41
C LEU A 128 12.50 3.63 -7.91
N LEU A 129 13.78 3.44 -8.25
CA LEU A 129 14.30 3.66 -9.60
C LEU A 129 13.39 3.08 -10.69
N GLY A 130 13.00 3.92 -11.66
CA GLY A 130 12.15 3.53 -12.80
C GLY A 130 10.65 3.42 -12.50
N ARG A 131 10.19 3.67 -11.26
CA ARG A 131 8.76 3.65 -10.95
C ARG A 131 8.11 4.98 -11.28
N ASP A 132 7.20 4.95 -12.25
CA ASP A 132 6.26 6.04 -12.49
C ASP A 132 5.20 6.07 -11.36
N LEU A 133 5.13 7.17 -10.63
CA LEU A 133 4.12 7.41 -9.60
C LEU A 133 2.89 8.14 -10.15
N THR A 134 2.82 8.37 -11.46
CA THR A 134 1.66 9.01 -12.11
C THR A 134 0.38 8.26 -11.77
N GLY A 135 -0.63 8.99 -11.29
CA GLY A 135 -1.90 8.40 -10.84
C GLY A 135 -1.84 7.66 -9.50
N GLY A 136 -0.66 7.49 -8.91
CA GLY A 136 -0.45 6.73 -7.68
C GLY A 136 -0.67 7.55 -6.41
N PHE A 137 -1.12 6.89 -5.34
CA PHE A 137 -1.19 7.47 -4.00
C PHE A 137 -0.52 6.55 -2.98
N ALA A 138 -0.15 7.14 -1.84
CA ALA A 138 0.17 6.41 -0.62
C ALA A 138 -0.57 7.07 0.55
N ARG A 139 -1.21 6.24 1.39
CA ARG A 139 -2.03 6.69 2.53
C ARG A 139 -1.76 5.85 3.76
N SER A 140 -1.54 6.49 4.89
CA SER A 140 -1.40 5.80 6.17
C SER A 140 -2.74 5.20 6.64
N ILE A 141 -2.73 3.96 7.13
CA ILE A 141 -3.93 3.27 7.63
C ILE A 141 -4.12 3.51 9.14
N ASP A 142 -3.01 3.67 9.84
CA ASP A 142 -2.91 4.06 11.24
C ASP A 142 -1.80 5.11 11.40
N LYS A 143 -1.43 5.47 12.64
CA LYS A 143 -0.33 6.41 12.85
C LYS A 143 0.95 5.78 12.31
N ALA A 144 1.60 6.46 11.36
CA ALA A 144 2.77 5.94 10.68
C ALA A 144 4.01 6.80 10.94
N VAL A 145 5.16 6.14 11.00
CA VAL A 145 6.48 6.77 11.08
C VAL A 145 7.31 6.24 9.93
N LEU A 146 7.76 7.15 9.07
CA LEU A 146 8.54 6.85 7.89
C LEU A 146 9.93 7.48 8.01
N ALA A 147 10.95 6.79 7.52
CA ALA A 147 12.21 7.42 7.15
C ALA A 147 12.21 7.66 5.64
N VAL A 148 12.58 8.86 5.24
CA VAL A 148 12.45 9.33 3.86
C VAL A 148 13.82 9.70 3.33
N LEU A 149 14.12 9.24 2.11
CA LEU A 149 15.34 9.51 1.38
C LEU A 149 14.98 10.14 0.03
N SER A 150 15.81 11.06 -0.48
CA SER A 150 15.63 11.56 -1.85
C SER A 150 15.90 10.44 -2.86
N LYS A 151 15.25 10.51 -4.03
CA LYS A 151 15.50 9.59 -5.15
C LYS A 151 16.97 9.62 -5.58
N ASP A 152 17.58 10.79 -5.61
CA ASP A 152 18.98 10.98 -6.02
C ASP A 152 19.95 10.35 -5.02
N ASP A 153 19.73 10.56 -3.71
CA ASP A 153 20.51 9.88 -2.67
C ASP A 153 20.36 8.37 -2.74
N PHE A 154 19.16 7.88 -3.04
CA PHE A 154 18.92 6.45 -3.21
C PHE A 154 19.65 5.89 -4.44
N ALA A 155 19.65 6.62 -5.55
CA ALA A 155 20.38 6.26 -6.77
C ALA A 155 21.89 6.20 -6.51
N GLU A 156 22.46 7.23 -5.89
CA GLU A 156 23.89 7.29 -5.53
C GLU A 156 24.30 6.12 -4.64
N LEU A 157 23.45 5.73 -3.68
CA LEU A 157 23.70 4.57 -2.82
C LEU A 157 23.72 3.25 -3.60
N LEU A 158 22.83 3.08 -4.58
CA LEU A 158 22.79 1.87 -5.40
C LEU A 158 24.03 1.75 -6.29
N GLU A 159 24.51 2.87 -6.84
CA GLU A 159 25.73 2.91 -7.66
C GLU A 159 26.98 2.60 -6.84
N ARG A 160 27.08 3.15 -5.62
CA ARG A 160 28.24 2.93 -4.75
C ARG A 160 28.27 1.55 -4.09
N HIS A 161 27.11 0.92 -3.92
CA HIS A 161 26.98 -0.34 -3.20
C HIS A 161 26.26 -1.42 -4.05
N PRO A 162 26.95 -2.09 -5.00
CA PRO A 162 26.33 -3.07 -5.90
C PRO A 162 25.64 -4.25 -5.18
N ARG A 163 26.16 -4.68 -4.02
CA ARG A 163 25.52 -5.72 -3.19
C ARG A 163 24.16 -5.27 -2.66
N PHE A 164 24.03 -4.00 -2.29
CA PHE A 164 22.76 -3.40 -1.89
C PHE A 164 21.77 -3.35 -3.07
N ALA A 165 22.24 -2.98 -4.26
CA ALA A 165 21.42 -3.00 -5.46
C ALA A 165 20.84 -4.39 -5.78
N LEU A 166 21.65 -5.45 -5.67
CA LEU A 166 21.16 -6.83 -5.84
C LEU A 166 20.06 -7.21 -4.82
N ARG A 167 20.14 -6.72 -3.58
CA ARG A 167 19.10 -6.93 -2.56
C ARG A 167 17.81 -6.18 -2.89
N ILE A 168 17.91 -4.95 -3.39
CA ILE A 168 16.75 -4.20 -3.87
C ILE A 168 16.11 -4.90 -5.07
N ILE A 169 16.89 -5.44 -6.01
CA ILE A 169 16.37 -6.24 -7.14
C ILE A 169 15.64 -7.50 -6.63
N ALA A 170 16.22 -8.23 -5.67
CA ALA A 170 15.56 -9.39 -5.08
C ALA A 170 14.24 -9.02 -4.39
N LEU A 171 14.19 -7.88 -3.69
CA LEU A 171 12.97 -7.35 -3.08
C LEU A 171 11.91 -6.99 -4.15
N MET A 172 12.31 -6.41 -5.27
CA MET A 172 11.41 -6.11 -6.39
C MET A 172 10.83 -7.38 -7.02
N ASN A 173 11.64 -8.43 -7.21
CA ASN A 173 11.15 -9.72 -7.69
C ASN A 173 10.14 -10.37 -6.74
N GLN A 174 10.37 -10.29 -5.43
CA GLN A 174 9.39 -10.77 -4.44
C GLN A 174 8.05 -10.03 -4.58
N ARG A 175 8.07 -8.71 -4.80
CA ARG A 175 6.86 -7.92 -5.03
C ARG A 175 6.16 -8.25 -6.34
N LEU A 176 6.94 -8.50 -7.40
CA LEU A 176 6.40 -8.91 -8.68
C LEU A 176 5.63 -10.23 -8.55
N ASN A 177 6.19 -11.22 -7.87
CA ASN A 177 5.53 -12.51 -7.60
C ASN A 177 4.22 -12.33 -6.80
N ILE A 178 4.20 -11.42 -5.81
CA ILE A 178 2.99 -11.11 -5.04
C ILE A 178 1.93 -10.46 -5.96
N LEU A 179 2.34 -9.55 -6.84
CA LEU A 179 1.45 -8.88 -7.79
C LEU A 179 0.85 -9.88 -8.80
N GLU A 180 1.66 -10.79 -9.33
CA GLU A 180 1.17 -11.86 -10.21
C GLU A 180 0.14 -12.76 -9.52
N ALA A 181 0.38 -13.12 -8.26
CA ALA A 181 -0.59 -13.88 -7.47
C ALA A 181 -1.90 -13.11 -7.26
N LYS A 182 -1.82 -11.79 -7.01
CA LYS A 182 -3.00 -10.92 -6.92
C LYS A 182 -3.75 -10.85 -8.25
N LEU A 183 -3.05 -10.71 -9.37
CA LEU A 183 -3.65 -10.71 -10.71
C LEU A 183 -4.39 -12.02 -10.99
N ARG A 184 -3.77 -13.16 -10.65
CA ARG A 184 -4.41 -14.48 -10.76
C ARG A 184 -5.69 -14.54 -9.92
N ASN A 185 -5.67 -14.07 -8.69
CA ASN A 185 -6.87 -14.01 -7.84
C ASN A 185 -7.95 -13.08 -8.41
N LEU A 186 -7.56 -11.99 -9.07
CA LEU A 186 -8.52 -11.07 -9.69
C LEU A 186 -9.25 -11.71 -10.87
N VAL A 187 -8.54 -12.51 -11.68
CA VAL A 187 -9.07 -13.15 -12.88
C VAL A 187 -9.84 -14.43 -12.56
N PHE A 188 -9.35 -15.24 -11.61
CA PHE A 188 -9.85 -16.60 -11.36
C PHE A 188 -10.64 -16.76 -10.05
N SER A 189 -10.84 -15.71 -9.26
CA SER A 189 -11.59 -15.80 -8.00
C SER A 189 -12.73 -14.79 -7.96
N ASP A 190 -13.88 -15.24 -7.45
CA ASP A 190 -15.00 -14.36 -7.15
C ASP A 190 -14.66 -13.39 -5.99
N VAL A 191 -15.53 -12.40 -5.75
CA VAL A 191 -15.28 -11.37 -4.73
C VAL A 191 -15.21 -11.98 -3.34
N LYS A 192 -16.09 -12.94 -3.03
CA LYS A 192 -16.13 -13.61 -1.73
C LYS A 192 -14.81 -14.32 -1.42
N THR A 193 -14.29 -15.08 -2.38
CA THR A 193 -13.01 -15.79 -2.29
C THR A 193 -11.86 -14.81 -2.08
N ARG A 194 -11.84 -13.68 -2.81
CA ARG A 194 -10.85 -12.62 -2.61
C ARG A 194 -10.90 -12.03 -1.20
N ILE A 195 -12.09 -11.82 -0.64
CA ILE A 195 -12.26 -11.35 0.76
C ILE A 195 -11.71 -12.39 1.74
N CYS A 196 -12.03 -13.68 1.57
CA CYS A 196 -11.50 -14.75 2.43
C CYS A 196 -9.97 -14.79 2.41
N LYS A 197 -9.36 -14.76 1.21
CA LYS A 197 -7.90 -14.73 1.04
C LYS A 197 -7.25 -13.50 1.66
N LEU A 198 -7.89 -12.33 1.57
CA LEU A 198 -7.42 -11.11 2.24
C LEU A 198 -7.42 -11.28 3.77
N LEU A 199 -8.52 -11.79 4.35
CA LEU A 199 -8.61 -12.02 5.80
C LEU A 199 -7.56 -13.03 6.28
N LEU A 200 -7.33 -14.12 5.53
CA LEU A 200 -6.25 -15.08 5.82
C LEU A 200 -4.88 -14.43 5.79
N THR A 201 -4.61 -13.61 4.77
CA THR A 201 -3.33 -12.88 4.65
C THR A 201 -3.11 -11.95 5.85
N LEU A 202 -4.14 -11.21 6.25
CA LEU A 202 -4.07 -10.32 7.42
C LEU A 202 -3.89 -11.10 8.73
N PHE A 203 -4.54 -12.27 8.86
CA PHE A 203 -4.37 -13.16 10.00
C PHE A 203 -2.95 -13.73 10.09
N GLN A 204 -2.37 -14.16 8.96
CA GLN A 204 -1.01 -14.65 8.92
C GLN A 204 0.02 -13.58 9.28
N LYS A 205 -0.18 -12.34 8.81
CA LYS A 205 0.71 -11.21 9.08
C LYS A 205 0.61 -10.67 10.50
N SER A 206 -0.60 -10.61 11.07
CA SER A 206 -0.87 -9.79 12.26
C SER A 206 -1.92 -10.37 13.22
N GLY A 207 -2.44 -11.56 12.92
CA GLY A 207 -3.44 -12.22 13.73
C GLY A 207 -2.85 -12.84 14.99
N ASP A 208 -3.61 -12.77 16.07
CA ASP A 208 -3.31 -13.53 17.28
C ASP A 208 -3.84 -14.96 17.11
N ARG A 209 -2.93 -15.92 16.95
CA ARG A 209 -3.26 -17.35 16.77
C ARG A 209 -4.02 -17.95 17.96
N ARG A 210 -3.87 -17.40 19.17
CA ARG A 210 -4.56 -17.91 20.37
C ARG A 210 -6.02 -17.46 20.43
N SER A 211 -6.29 -16.21 20.05
CA SER A 211 -7.64 -15.64 20.10
C SER A 211 -8.40 -15.66 18.77
N GLY A 212 -7.71 -15.96 17.66
CA GLY A 212 -8.28 -15.88 16.30
C GLY A 212 -8.53 -14.44 15.85
N LEU A 213 -8.02 -13.44 16.58
CA LEU A 213 -8.32 -12.04 16.34
C LEU A 213 -7.34 -11.42 15.35
N ILE A 214 -7.88 -10.75 14.34
CA ILE A 214 -7.17 -9.85 13.45
C ILE A 214 -7.51 -8.43 13.87
N LYS A 215 -6.49 -7.62 14.13
CA LYS A 215 -6.68 -6.17 14.23
C LYS A 215 -6.90 -5.62 12.83
N ILE A 216 -8.12 -5.15 12.55
CA ILE A 216 -8.46 -4.60 11.24
C ILE A 216 -8.79 -3.13 11.42
N PRO A 217 -7.81 -2.22 11.20
CA PRO A 217 -8.07 -0.79 11.14
C PRO A 217 -8.78 -0.38 9.84
N LEU A 218 -9.19 -1.35 9.01
CA LEU A 218 -9.82 -1.19 7.70
C LEU A 218 -11.34 -1.08 7.80
N THR A 219 -11.91 -0.20 7.01
CA THR A 219 -13.35 -0.08 6.78
C THR A 219 -13.81 -1.04 5.69
N HIS A 220 -15.13 -1.19 5.51
CA HIS A 220 -15.66 -1.97 4.38
C HIS A 220 -15.26 -1.38 3.02
N GLN A 221 -15.08 -0.05 2.93
CA GLN A 221 -14.57 0.58 1.72
C GLN A 221 -13.11 0.19 1.47
N ASP A 222 -12.26 0.20 2.50
CA ASP A 222 -10.85 -0.19 2.37
C ASP A 222 -10.74 -1.67 1.93
N ILE A 223 -11.57 -2.55 2.50
CA ILE A 223 -11.66 -3.95 2.06
C ILE A 223 -12.08 -4.04 0.59
N ALA A 224 -13.12 -3.29 0.18
CA ALA A 224 -13.59 -3.27 -1.19
C ALA A 224 -12.50 -2.83 -2.17
N ASN A 225 -11.75 -1.79 -1.82
CA ASN A 225 -10.63 -1.29 -2.63
C ASN A 225 -9.52 -2.34 -2.77
N LEU A 226 -9.18 -3.04 -1.68
CA LEU A 226 -8.15 -4.11 -1.67
C LEU A 226 -8.54 -5.35 -2.47
N VAL A 227 -9.83 -5.68 -2.49
CA VAL A 227 -10.34 -6.83 -3.25
C VAL A 227 -10.84 -6.42 -4.62
N ALA A 228 -10.64 -5.17 -5.07
CA ALA A 228 -11.14 -4.65 -6.34
C ALA A 228 -12.63 -4.96 -6.57
N SER A 229 -13.48 -4.49 -5.66
CA SER A 229 -14.94 -4.61 -5.70
C SER A 229 -15.62 -3.33 -5.22
N SER A 230 -16.95 -3.30 -5.25
CA SER A 230 -17.72 -2.20 -4.66
C SER A 230 -17.88 -2.40 -3.16
N ARG A 231 -18.14 -1.31 -2.44
CA ARG A 231 -18.40 -1.32 -1.00
C ARG A 231 -19.62 -2.16 -0.66
N GLU A 232 -20.64 -2.11 -1.50
CA GLU A 232 -21.90 -2.83 -1.37
C GLU A 232 -21.66 -4.33 -1.44
N THR A 233 -20.94 -4.79 -2.47
CA THR A 233 -20.61 -6.21 -2.65
C THR A 233 -19.70 -6.72 -1.54
N ALA A 234 -18.69 -5.95 -1.13
CA ALA A 234 -17.83 -6.32 -0.01
C ALA A 234 -18.63 -6.43 1.30
N SER A 235 -19.53 -5.47 1.57
CA SER A 235 -20.38 -5.48 2.76
C SER A 235 -21.36 -6.65 2.78
N LEU A 236 -21.90 -7.02 1.62
CA LEU A 236 -22.76 -8.19 1.45
C LEU A 236 -22.03 -9.47 1.86
N HIS A 237 -20.89 -9.77 1.24
CA HIS A 237 -20.15 -11.00 1.52
C HIS A 237 -19.56 -11.05 2.92
N LEU A 238 -19.09 -9.93 3.48
CA LEU A 238 -18.69 -9.86 4.89
C LEU A 238 -19.84 -10.18 5.83
N SER A 239 -21.06 -9.72 5.51
CA SER A 239 -22.27 -10.03 6.28
C SER A 239 -22.66 -11.50 6.16
N GLU A 240 -22.50 -12.10 4.98
CA GLU A 240 -22.71 -13.55 4.77
C GLU A 240 -21.73 -14.39 5.60
N LEU A 241 -20.42 -14.06 5.56
CA LEU A 241 -19.39 -14.74 6.35
C LEU A 241 -19.66 -14.63 7.86
N LYS A 242 -20.22 -13.51 8.31
CA LYS A 242 -20.66 -13.32 9.70
C LYS A 242 -21.86 -14.21 10.03
N LYS A 243 -22.88 -14.23 9.17
CA LYS A 243 -24.10 -15.03 9.35
C LYS A 243 -23.80 -16.53 9.36
N SER A 244 -22.85 -17.00 8.54
CA SER A 244 -22.40 -18.39 8.53
C SER A 244 -21.47 -18.74 9.70
N GLY A 245 -21.16 -17.79 10.58
CA GLY A 245 -20.33 -18.02 11.76
C GLY A 245 -18.83 -18.16 11.49
N ILE A 246 -18.37 -17.97 10.24
CA ILE A 246 -16.95 -18.06 9.87
C ILE A 246 -16.16 -16.92 10.52
N ILE A 247 -16.74 -15.72 10.54
CA ILE A 247 -16.17 -14.54 11.19
C ILE A 247 -17.12 -13.93 12.24
N ALA A 248 -16.56 -13.18 13.17
CA ALA A 248 -17.32 -12.31 14.06
C ALA A 248 -16.66 -10.94 14.20
N TYR A 249 -17.46 -9.90 14.38
CA TYR A 249 -16.96 -8.55 14.63
C TYR A 249 -16.80 -8.32 16.13
N GLU A 250 -15.62 -7.82 16.53
CA GLU A 250 -15.32 -7.45 17.91
C GLU A 250 -14.70 -6.05 17.95
N ARG A 251 -15.54 -5.04 18.19
CA ARG A 251 -15.14 -3.62 18.16
C ARG A 251 -14.43 -3.27 16.84
N LYS A 252 -13.11 -3.07 16.86
CA LYS A 252 -12.24 -2.74 15.70
C LYS A 252 -11.41 -3.96 15.26
N ARG A 253 -11.91 -5.17 15.50
CA ARG A 253 -11.26 -6.45 15.18
C ARG A 253 -12.25 -7.38 14.51
N ILE A 254 -11.72 -8.28 13.69
CA ILE A 254 -12.46 -9.43 13.18
C ILE A 254 -11.87 -10.68 13.82
N ARG A 255 -12.73 -11.51 14.42
CA ARG A 255 -12.36 -12.85 14.90
C ARG A 255 -12.66 -13.86 13.80
N ILE A 256 -11.65 -14.63 13.40
CA ILE A 256 -11.85 -15.85 12.62
C ILE A 256 -12.28 -16.94 13.59
N ARG A 257 -13.47 -17.50 13.41
CA ARG A 257 -14.00 -18.58 14.25
C ARG A 257 -13.75 -19.96 13.64
N ALA A 258 -13.80 -20.05 12.31
CA ALA A 258 -13.59 -21.28 11.57
C ALA A 258 -12.46 -21.11 10.54
N LEU A 259 -11.21 -21.19 11.00
CA LEU A 259 -10.03 -21.03 10.13
C LEU A 259 -10.03 -22.07 8.99
N ALA A 260 -10.33 -23.33 9.30
CA ALA A 260 -10.38 -24.40 8.32
C ALA A 260 -11.46 -24.20 7.24
N GLU A 261 -12.57 -23.53 7.55
CA GLU A 261 -13.57 -23.17 6.53
C GLU A 261 -13.12 -22.00 5.67
N LEU A 262 -12.41 -21.04 6.28
CA LEU A 262 -11.86 -19.90 5.56
C LEU A 262 -10.75 -20.31 4.58
N GLU A 263 -9.93 -21.31 4.94
CA GLU A 263 -8.86 -21.88 4.12
C GLU A 263 -9.36 -22.71 2.92
N ARG A 264 -10.66 -23.04 2.85
CA ARG A 264 -11.25 -23.76 1.70
C ARG A 264 -11.51 -22.86 0.48
N PHE A 265 -11.38 -21.54 0.63
CA PHE A 265 -11.55 -20.53 -0.42
C PHE A 265 -10.19 -20.13 -1.03
#